data_AF-A0A972MVM2-F1
#
_entry.id   AF-A0A972MVM2-F1
#
_cell.length_a   1.000
_cell.length_b   1.000
_cell.length_c   1.000
_cell.angle_alpha   90.00
_cell.angle_beta   90.00
_cell.angle_gamma   90.00
#
_symmetry.space_group_name_H-M   'P 1'
#
loop_
_entity.id
_entity.type
_entity.pdbx_description
1 polymer ?
#
loop_
_entity_poly.entity_id
_entity_poly.type
_entity_poly.pdbx_seq_one_letter_code
_entity_poly.pdbx_strand_id
1 'polypeptide(L)'
;MYWLNSCIFCGCSVYRLADNNIKCSTCKRKYALKKTNKTLLLLELFVNNISANQAAKQNGFSYASVHSYYDDFRKLCAVICEREYEQIRHKENEYEEYFYLEKSKQYKKEAIFDAKNFLTFDYEGHIYTILLPSLNKFKTQFIEDDLTSTYLEEFKKFKRQTRLIKISSTHNNITAFWETFESFITHYKGIKDEMFGYFLKECEFKYNHTKEEAYTLLQKEYFQ
;
A
#
# COMPACT_ATOMS: atom_id res chain seq x y z
N MET A 1 -19.73 19.81 8.74
CA MET A 1 -19.09 19.03 9.82
C MET A 1 -20.11 17.97 10.24
N TYR A 2 -19.83 16.70 9.97
CA TYR A 2 -20.79 15.62 10.24
C TYR A 2 -20.94 15.39 11.75
N TRP A 3 -22.16 15.15 12.21
CA TRP A 3 -22.44 14.79 13.59
C TRP A 3 -22.49 13.26 13.70
N LEU A 4 -21.74 12.69 14.66
CA LEU A 4 -21.76 11.25 14.90
C LEU A 4 -22.95 10.94 15.81
N ASN A 5 -23.91 10.17 15.31
CA ASN A 5 -25.08 9.72 16.09
C ASN A 5 -24.79 8.48 16.94
N SER A 6 -23.71 7.77 16.62
CA SER A 6 -23.31 6.53 17.27
C SER A 6 -21.81 6.53 17.61
N CYS A 7 -21.45 5.70 18.58
CA CYS A 7 -20.09 5.53 19.04
C CYS A 7 -19.29 4.74 18.01
N ILE A 8 -18.15 5.27 17.57
CA ILE A 8 -17.25 4.60 16.61
C ILE A 8 -16.65 3.29 17.13
N PHE A 9 -16.71 3.05 18.44
CA PHE A 9 -16.14 1.87 19.10
C PHE A 9 -17.18 0.79 19.42
N CYS A 10 -18.40 1.18 19.80
CA CYS A 10 -19.41 0.22 20.29
C CYS A 10 -20.81 0.42 19.69
N GLY A 11 -20.98 1.35 18.74
CA GLY A 11 -22.26 1.61 18.06
C GLY A 11 -23.35 2.27 18.91
N CYS A 12 -23.20 2.35 20.24
CA CYS A 12 -24.21 2.95 21.12
C CYS A 12 -24.32 4.47 20.96
N SER A 13 -25.39 5.05 21.50
CA SER A 13 -25.63 6.50 21.45
C SER A 13 -24.49 7.32 22.06
N VAL A 14 -24.34 8.54 21.56
CA VAL A 14 -23.34 9.49 22.03
C VAL A 14 -23.97 10.83 22.36
N TYR A 15 -23.34 11.60 23.24
CA TYR A 15 -23.77 12.94 23.62
C TYR A 15 -22.59 13.92 23.63
N ARG A 16 -22.90 15.21 23.48
CA ARG A 16 -21.91 16.29 23.49
C ARG A 16 -21.58 16.72 24.92
N LEU A 17 -20.30 16.97 25.17
CA LEU A 17 -19.82 17.61 26.39
C LEU A 17 -19.67 19.12 26.17
N ALA A 18 -19.54 19.88 27.27
CA ALA A 18 -19.37 21.33 27.25
C ALA A 18 -18.12 21.79 26.47
N ASP A 19 -17.08 20.96 26.41
CA ASP A 19 -15.84 21.21 25.67
C ASP A 19 -15.90 20.78 24.19
N ASN A 20 -17.11 20.54 23.65
CA ASN A 20 -17.38 20.04 22.30
C ASN A 20 -16.91 18.62 21.99
N ASN A 21 -16.35 17.90 22.96
CA ASN A 21 -16.03 16.49 22.77
C ASN A 21 -17.30 15.63 22.79
N ILE A 22 -17.21 14.46 22.19
CA ILE A 22 -18.28 13.46 22.20
C ILE A 22 -17.94 12.39 23.22
N LYS A 23 -18.94 11.95 23.97
CA LYS A 23 -18.83 10.82 24.91
C LYS A 23 -19.90 9.78 24.63
N CYS A 24 -19.50 8.51 24.64
CA CYS A 24 -20.44 7.41 24.53
C CYS A 24 -21.25 7.22 25.82
N SER A 25 -22.55 6.97 25.69
CA SER A 25 -23.45 6.65 26.81
C SER A 25 -23.09 5.32 27.48
N THR A 26 -22.62 4.32 26.71
CA THR A 26 -22.33 2.96 27.18
C THR A 26 -20.85 2.79 27.56
N CYS A 27 -19.93 2.82 26.58
CA CYS A 27 -18.51 2.54 26.82
C CYS A 27 -17.74 3.69 27.47
N LYS A 28 -18.40 4.84 27.66
CA LYS A 28 -17.85 6.07 28.28
C LYS A 28 -16.61 6.68 27.62
N ARG A 29 -16.09 6.11 26.52
CA ARG A 29 -14.97 6.69 25.73
C ARG A 29 -15.33 8.13 25.30
N LYS A 30 -14.34 9.02 25.38
CA LYS A 30 -14.43 10.45 25.02
C LYS A 30 -13.46 10.76 23.89
N TYR A 31 -13.91 11.49 22.87
CA TYR A 31 -13.08 11.83 21.70
C TYR A 31 -13.50 13.15 21.05
N ALA A 32 -12.52 13.79 20.39
CA ALA A 32 -12.69 15.09 19.77
C ALA A 32 -13.39 14.99 18.41
N LEU A 33 -14.62 15.53 18.32
CA LEU A 33 -15.45 15.48 17.11
C LEU A 33 -14.73 15.99 15.87
N LYS A 34 -14.03 17.12 15.96
CA LYS A 34 -13.30 17.69 14.82
C LYS A 34 -12.21 16.75 14.30
N LYS A 35 -11.43 16.14 15.22
CA LYS A 35 -10.36 15.21 14.86
C LYS A 35 -10.94 13.94 14.26
N THR A 36 -11.97 13.37 14.88
CA THR A 36 -12.64 12.15 14.38
C THR A 36 -13.23 12.36 13.00
N ASN A 37 -13.98 13.44 12.77
CA ASN A 37 -14.54 13.75 11.45
C ASN A 37 -13.46 13.93 10.38
N LYS A 38 -12.36 14.61 10.72
CA LYS A 38 -11.23 14.76 9.81
C LYS A 38 -10.62 13.40 9.47
N THR A 39 -10.38 12.55 10.46
CA THR A 39 -9.85 11.19 10.22
C THR A 39 -10.77 10.41 9.29
N LEU A 40 -12.07 10.35 9.57
CA LEU A 40 -13.04 9.59 8.78
C LEU A 40 -13.09 10.08 7.33
N LEU A 41 -13.12 11.41 7.12
CA LEU A 41 -13.06 12.00 5.79
C LEU A 41 -11.75 11.66 5.07
N LEU A 42 -10.61 11.78 5.73
CA LEU A 42 -9.33 11.45 5.11
C LEU A 42 -9.21 9.96 4.77
N LEU A 43 -9.81 9.09 5.58
CA LEU A 43 -9.86 7.65 5.34
C LEU A 43 -10.72 7.34 4.11
N GLU A 44 -11.90 7.95 3.99
CA GLU A 44 -12.76 7.85 2.80
C GLU A 44 -12.02 8.31 1.53
N LEU A 45 -11.33 9.46 1.58
CA LEU A 45 -10.54 9.97 0.46
C LEU A 45 -9.36 9.05 0.11
N PHE A 46 -8.70 8.48 1.11
CA PHE A 46 -7.59 7.54 0.92
C PHE A 46 -8.04 6.25 0.21
N VAL A 47 -9.16 5.66 0.65
CA VAL A 47 -9.75 4.47 0.03
C VAL A 47 -10.22 4.74 -1.40
N ASN A 48 -10.69 5.96 -1.68
CA ASN A 48 -11.08 6.39 -3.02
C ASN A 48 -9.91 6.80 -3.93
N ASN A 49 -8.67 6.54 -3.54
CA ASN A 49 -7.46 6.88 -4.30
C ASN A 49 -7.31 8.38 -4.59
N ILE A 50 -7.88 9.25 -3.74
CA ILE A 50 -7.64 10.69 -3.82
C ILE A 50 -6.27 10.99 -3.20
N SER A 51 -5.37 11.57 -3.99
CA SER A 51 -4.01 11.86 -3.51
C SER A 51 -4.01 12.84 -2.33
N ALA A 52 -2.99 12.76 -1.47
CA ALA A 52 -2.85 13.68 -0.33
C ALA A 52 -2.83 15.16 -0.77
N ASN A 53 -2.28 15.45 -1.96
CA ASN A 53 -2.28 16.81 -2.51
C ASN A 53 -3.70 17.28 -2.89
N GLN A 54 -4.47 16.43 -3.58
CA GLN A 54 -5.85 16.73 -3.95
C GLN A 54 -6.73 16.87 -2.69
N ALA A 55 -6.63 15.91 -1.77
CA ALA A 55 -7.39 15.92 -0.51
C ALA A 55 -7.10 17.18 0.33
N ALA A 56 -5.83 17.59 0.42
CA ALA A 56 -5.44 18.83 1.10
C ALA A 56 -6.06 20.07 0.45
N LYS A 57 -5.95 20.20 -0.88
CA LYS A 57 -6.50 21.34 -1.64
C LYS A 57 -8.02 21.43 -1.56
N GLN A 58 -8.72 20.30 -1.77
CA GLN A 58 -10.18 20.25 -1.80
C GLN A 58 -10.82 20.59 -0.45
N ASN A 59 -10.14 20.26 0.66
CA ASN A 59 -10.71 20.39 2.00
C ASN A 59 -10.03 21.49 2.85
N GLY A 60 -9.11 22.27 2.25
CA GLY A 60 -8.41 23.35 2.95
C GLY A 60 -7.51 22.88 4.10
N PHE A 61 -6.98 21.65 4.03
CA PHE A 61 -6.05 21.11 5.03
C PHE A 61 -4.61 21.36 4.64
N SER A 62 -3.71 21.40 5.63
CA SER A 62 -2.27 21.40 5.33
C SER A 62 -1.85 20.07 4.71
N TYR A 63 -1.08 20.13 3.63
CA TYR A 63 -0.56 18.94 2.95
C TYR A 63 0.21 18.03 3.91
N ALA A 64 1.09 18.60 4.75
CA ALA A 64 1.86 17.85 5.74
C ALA A 64 0.96 17.05 6.70
N SER A 65 -0.17 17.63 7.13
CA SER A 65 -1.13 16.91 7.96
C SER A 65 -1.77 15.76 7.19
N VAL A 66 -2.30 16.00 5.99
CA VAL A 66 -2.94 14.94 5.19
C VAL A 66 -1.95 13.82 4.86
N HIS A 67 -0.72 14.17 4.50
CA HIS A 67 0.35 13.21 4.24
C HIS A 67 0.63 12.31 5.44
N SER A 68 0.74 12.89 6.65
CA SER A 68 0.94 12.12 7.87
C SER A 68 -0.19 11.11 8.11
N TYR A 69 -1.45 11.52 7.93
CA TYR A 69 -2.59 10.61 8.06
C TYR A 69 -2.53 9.48 7.03
N TYR A 70 -2.16 9.79 5.79
CA TYR A 70 -2.05 8.78 4.73
C TYR A 70 -0.92 7.79 5.00
N ASP A 71 0.22 8.25 5.52
CA ASP A 71 1.31 7.35 5.93
C ASP A 71 0.88 6.42 7.06
N ASP A 72 0.10 6.92 8.01
CA ASP A 72 -0.46 6.10 9.08
C ASP A 72 -1.45 5.06 8.52
N PHE A 73 -2.34 5.45 7.60
CA PHE A 73 -3.25 4.51 6.94
C PHE A 73 -2.51 3.42 6.15
N ARG A 74 -1.42 3.76 5.44
CA ARG A 74 -0.58 2.77 4.74
C ARG A 74 0.05 1.76 5.67
N LYS A 75 0.53 2.21 6.85
CA LYS A 75 1.06 1.30 7.87
C LYS A 75 -0.02 0.36 8.39
N LEU A 76 -1.24 0.87 8.59
CA LEU A 76 -2.38 0.04 8.96
C LEU A 76 -2.73 -0.98 7.88
N CYS A 77 -2.68 -0.61 6.58
CA CYS A 77 -2.83 -1.58 5.48
C CYS A 77 -1.84 -2.74 5.64
N ALA A 78 -0.56 -2.44 5.90
CA ALA A 78 0.47 -3.48 6.09
C ALA A 78 0.16 -4.40 7.28
N VAL A 79 -0.29 -3.84 8.40
CA VAL A 79 -0.70 -4.64 9.59
C VAL A 79 -1.88 -5.55 9.27
N ILE A 80 -2.88 -5.02 8.56
CA ILE A 80 -4.07 -5.79 8.18
C ILE A 80 -3.71 -6.94 7.24
N CYS A 81 -2.94 -6.64 6.18
CA CYS A 81 -2.43 -7.64 5.24
C CYS A 81 -1.67 -8.78 5.95
N GLU A 82 -0.80 -8.44 6.91
CA GLU A 82 -0.03 -9.46 7.65
C GLU A 82 -0.94 -10.34 8.51
N ARG A 83 -1.96 -9.74 9.15
CA ARG A 83 -2.94 -10.50 9.94
C ARG A 83 -3.80 -11.42 9.08
N GLU A 84 -4.18 -10.98 7.88
CA GLU A 84 -4.93 -11.79 6.91
C GLU A 84 -4.08 -12.93 6.37
N TYR A 85 -2.81 -12.65 6.05
CA TYR A 85 -1.83 -13.66 5.67
C TYR A 85 -1.74 -14.79 6.71
N GLU A 86 -1.60 -14.46 7.99
CA GLU A 86 -1.52 -15.50 9.05
C GLU A 86 -2.76 -16.41 9.09
N GLN A 87 -3.92 -15.92 8.64
CA GLN A 87 -5.14 -16.71 8.56
C GLN A 87 -5.19 -17.63 7.34
N ILE A 88 -4.49 -17.29 6.25
CA ILE A 88 -4.58 -18.01 4.96
C ILE A 88 -3.30 -18.76 4.58
N ARG A 89 -2.17 -18.53 5.26
CA ARG A 89 -0.85 -19.08 4.94
C ARG A 89 -0.75 -20.61 4.85
N HIS A 90 -1.74 -21.33 5.35
CA HIS A 90 -1.81 -22.80 5.31
C HIS A 90 -2.50 -23.32 4.04
N LYS A 91 -3.14 -22.43 3.26
CA LYS A 91 -3.77 -22.77 1.99
C LYS A 91 -2.73 -23.00 0.90
N GLU A 92 -3.14 -23.70 -0.14
CA GLU A 92 -2.36 -23.83 -1.36
C GLU A 92 -2.16 -22.45 -2.01
N ASN A 93 -0.99 -22.25 -2.62
CA ASN A 93 -0.67 -21.00 -3.27
C ASN A 93 0.20 -21.22 -4.50
N GLU A 94 0.06 -20.28 -5.42
CA GLU A 94 1.02 -20.03 -6.48
C GLU A 94 1.86 -18.82 -6.10
N TYR A 95 3.10 -18.76 -6.57
CA TYR A 95 3.93 -17.58 -6.34
C TYR A 95 4.81 -17.27 -7.54
N GLU A 96 5.05 -15.99 -7.76
CA GLU A 96 5.99 -15.49 -8.75
C GLU A 96 6.79 -14.30 -8.21
N GLU A 97 7.97 -14.11 -8.78
CA GLU A 97 8.88 -13.01 -8.43
C GLU A 97 8.75 -11.87 -9.44
N TYR A 98 8.65 -10.64 -8.94
CA TYR A 98 8.48 -9.45 -9.76
C TYR A 98 9.58 -8.41 -9.57
N PHE A 99 10.18 -7.99 -10.68
CA PHE A 99 11.18 -6.93 -10.73
C PHE A 99 10.56 -5.64 -11.26
N TYR A 100 10.22 -4.74 -10.34
CA TYR A 100 9.75 -3.41 -10.69
C TYR A 100 10.92 -2.45 -10.95
N LEU A 101 10.87 -1.76 -12.09
CA LEU A 101 11.76 -0.65 -12.39
C LEU A 101 10.98 0.54 -12.92
N GLU A 102 11.16 1.70 -12.30
CA GLU A 102 10.54 2.95 -12.72
C GLU A 102 10.80 3.23 -14.21
N LYS A 103 9.75 3.62 -14.94
CA LYS A 103 9.81 3.88 -16.40
C LYS A 103 10.89 4.90 -16.77
N SER A 104 11.08 5.93 -15.94
CA SER A 104 12.12 6.96 -16.09
C SER A 104 13.55 6.42 -16.05
N LYS A 105 13.77 5.29 -15.37
CA LYS A 105 15.09 4.70 -15.16
C LYS A 105 15.43 3.60 -16.17
N GLN A 106 14.46 3.18 -17.01
CA GLN A 106 14.62 2.03 -17.91
C GLN A 106 15.76 2.14 -18.91
N TYR A 107 16.19 3.35 -19.26
CA TYR A 107 17.24 3.61 -20.24
C TYR A 107 18.65 3.73 -19.64
N LYS A 108 18.77 3.75 -18.30
CA LYS A 108 20.06 3.84 -17.61
C LYS A 108 20.59 2.43 -17.34
N LYS A 109 21.80 2.11 -17.82
CA LYS A 109 22.40 0.77 -17.65
C LYS A 109 22.49 0.37 -16.17
N GLU A 110 22.88 1.29 -15.30
CA GLU A 110 23.05 1.05 -13.85
C GLU A 110 21.74 1.00 -13.05
N ALA A 111 20.60 1.38 -13.63
CA ALA A 111 19.32 1.42 -12.92
C ALA A 111 18.77 0.03 -12.56
N ILE A 112 19.40 -1.02 -13.06
CA ILE A 112 19.11 -2.40 -12.66
C ILE A 112 19.19 -2.60 -11.14
N PHE A 113 20.17 -1.99 -10.47
CA PHE A 113 20.36 -2.13 -9.02
C PHE A 113 19.31 -1.33 -8.23
N ASP A 114 18.66 -0.36 -8.88
CA ASP A 114 17.54 0.39 -8.32
C ASP A 114 16.20 -0.38 -8.41
N ALA A 115 16.17 -1.51 -9.11
CA ALA A 115 14.96 -2.31 -9.25
C ALA A 115 14.47 -2.78 -7.88
N LYS A 116 13.15 -2.70 -7.68
CA LYS A 116 12.47 -3.20 -6.49
C LYS A 116 11.98 -4.60 -6.81
N ASN A 117 12.47 -5.56 -6.05
CA ASN A 117 12.13 -6.96 -6.22
C ASN A 117 11.15 -7.37 -5.12
N PHE A 118 10.07 -8.04 -5.47
CA PHE A 118 9.13 -8.58 -4.50
C PHE A 118 8.50 -9.88 -4.97
N LEU A 119 8.27 -10.80 -4.03
CA LEU A 119 7.49 -12.00 -4.25
C LEU A 119 6.00 -11.67 -4.15
N THR A 120 5.20 -12.28 -5.02
CA THR A 120 3.74 -12.21 -5.00
C THR A 120 3.20 -13.61 -4.91
N PHE A 121 2.33 -13.85 -3.94
CA PHE A 121 1.64 -15.11 -3.71
C PHE A 121 0.15 -14.93 -3.98
N ASP A 122 -0.49 -15.93 -4.57
CA ASP A 122 -1.95 -16.01 -4.70
C ASP A 122 -2.47 -17.20 -3.89
N TYR A 123 -3.18 -16.90 -2.80
CA TYR A 123 -3.84 -17.88 -1.93
C TYR A 123 -5.34 -17.93 -2.28
N GLU A 124 -5.69 -18.75 -3.27
CA GLU A 124 -7.09 -18.93 -3.74
C GLU A 124 -7.81 -17.61 -4.07
N GLY A 125 -7.13 -16.67 -4.71
CA GLY A 125 -7.66 -15.35 -5.06
C GLY A 125 -7.20 -14.21 -4.15
N HIS A 126 -6.54 -14.49 -3.03
CA HIS A 126 -6.02 -13.47 -2.11
C HIS A 126 -4.53 -13.25 -2.30
N ILE A 127 -4.14 -12.02 -2.65
CA ILE A 127 -2.75 -11.67 -2.92
C ILE A 127 -1.99 -11.38 -1.63
N TYR A 128 -0.77 -11.89 -1.52
CA TYR A 128 0.18 -11.48 -0.48
C TYR A 128 1.55 -11.19 -1.08
N THR A 129 2.19 -10.11 -0.66
CA THR A 129 3.49 -9.68 -1.18
C THR A 129 4.57 -9.61 -0.11
N ILE A 130 5.80 -9.92 -0.50
CA ILE A 130 7.00 -9.75 0.33
C ILE A 130 8.03 -8.94 -0.45
N LEU A 131 8.41 -7.78 0.07
CA LEU A 131 9.49 -6.98 -0.49
C LEU A 131 10.84 -7.64 -0.19
N LEU A 132 11.60 -7.95 -1.23
CA LEU A 132 12.93 -8.54 -1.11
C LEU A 132 14.00 -7.45 -0.89
N PRO A 133 15.15 -7.80 -0.28
CA PRO A 133 16.27 -6.87 -0.09
C PRO A 133 16.72 -6.24 -1.41
N SER A 134 17.08 -4.95 -1.36
CA SER A 134 17.57 -4.24 -2.54
C SER A 134 18.85 -4.86 -3.09
N LEU A 135 18.89 -5.00 -4.42
CA LEU A 135 20.07 -5.45 -5.16
C LEU A 135 21.26 -4.50 -5.03
N ASN A 136 21.05 -3.26 -4.58
CA ASN A 136 22.13 -2.30 -4.32
C ASN A 136 23.19 -2.84 -3.35
N LYS A 137 22.84 -3.76 -2.45
CA LYS A 137 23.80 -4.39 -1.52
C LYS A 137 24.90 -5.17 -2.24
N PHE A 138 24.61 -5.69 -3.43
CA PHE A 138 25.55 -6.49 -4.21
C PHE A 138 26.35 -5.64 -5.21
N LYS A 139 26.04 -4.34 -5.34
CA LYS A 139 26.60 -3.48 -6.38
C LYS A 139 28.12 -3.41 -6.33
N THR A 140 28.71 -3.28 -5.14
CA THR A 140 30.17 -3.19 -4.97
C THR A 140 30.86 -4.48 -5.42
N GLN A 141 30.34 -5.64 -4.99
CA GLN A 141 30.88 -6.95 -5.33
C GLN A 141 30.82 -7.20 -6.86
N PHE A 142 29.71 -6.85 -7.51
CA PHE A 142 29.58 -6.99 -8.97
C PHE A 142 30.50 -6.05 -9.78
N ILE A 143 30.88 -4.91 -9.21
CA ILE A 143 31.82 -3.97 -9.83
C ILE A 143 33.26 -4.48 -9.71
N GLU A 144 33.62 -5.05 -8.56
CA GLU A 144 34.96 -5.61 -8.30
C GLU A 144 35.26 -6.84 -9.17
N ASP A 145 34.26 -7.66 -9.46
CA ASP A 145 34.43 -8.91 -10.22
C ASP A 145 34.44 -8.73 -11.76
N ASP A 146 34.35 -7.50 -12.30
CA ASP A 146 34.18 -7.18 -13.75
C ASP A 146 32.97 -7.89 -14.43
N LEU A 147 32.12 -8.54 -13.64
CA LEU A 147 30.90 -9.25 -14.05
C LEU A 147 29.73 -8.31 -14.34
N THR A 148 29.90 -6.99 -14.18
CA THR A 148 28.86 -6.00 -14.40
C THR A 148 28.31 -6.07 -15.83
N SER A 149 29.17 -6.33 -16.82
CA SER A 149 28.78 -6.44 -18.22
C SER A 149 27.91 -7.69 -18.48
N THR A 150 28.35 -8.86 -17.99
CA THR A 150 27.64 -10.14 -18.12
C THR A 150 26.32 -10.14 -17.37
N TYR A 151 26.28 -9.61 -16.14
CA TYR A 151 25.05 -9.51 -15.35
C TYR A 151 24.03 -8.56 -16.00
N LEU A 152 24.49 -7.43 -16.57
CA LEU A 152 23.63 -6.53 -17.33
C LEU A 152 23.03 -7.20 -18.57
N GLU A 153 23.77 -8.10 -19.23
CA GLU A 153 23.26 -8.86 -20.36
C GLU A 153 22.26 -9.95 -19.94
N GLU A 154 22.57 -10.71 -18.89
CA GLU A 154 21.67 -11.72 -18.32
C GLU A 154 20.39 -11.10 -17.79
N PHE A 155 20.47 -9.94 -17.14
CA PHE A 155 19.27 -9.23 -16.69
C PHE A 155 18.48 -8.61 -17.86
N LYS A 156 19.14 -8.17 -18.94
CA LYS A 156 18.42 -7.76 -20.16
C LYS A 156 17.71 -8.95 -20.80
N LYS A 157 18.31 -10.14 -20.80
CA LYS A 157 17.66 -11.38 -21.24
C LYS A 157 16.49 -11.72 -20.33
N PHE A 158 16.68 -11.70 -19.00
CA PHE A 158 15.64 -11.92 -18.01
C PHE A 158 14.49 -10.92 -18.16
N LYS A 159 14.78 -9.63 -18.35
CA LYS A 159 13.78 -8.56 -18.56
C LYS A 159 13.00 -8.75 -19.86
N ARG A 160 13.67 -9.21 -20.93
CA ARG A 160 12.99 -9.60 -22.17
C ARG A 160 12.12 -10.83 -21.95
N GLN A 161 12.60 -11.82 -21.21
CA GLN A 161 11.84 -13.03 -20.87
C GLN A 161 10.62 -12.69 -20.01
N THR A 162 10.74 -11.93 -18.92
CA THR A 162 9.59 -11.47 -18.11
C THR A 162 8.60 -10.63 -18.91
N ARG A 163 9.08 -9.77 -19.83
CA ARG A 163 8.19 -9.05 -20.75
C ARG A 163 7.48 -9.99 -21.74
N LEU A 164 8.15 -11.03 -22.22
CA LEU A 164 7.57 -12.06 -23.09
C LEU A 164 6.57 -12.93 -22.33
N ILE A 165 6.87 -13.30 -21.07
CA ILE A 165 5.96 -13.99 -20.14
C ILE A 165 4.69 -13.17 -19.94
N LYS A 166 4.78 -11.86 -19.67
CA LYS A 166 3.60 -10.96 -19.61
C LYS A 166 2.75 -10.95 -20.89
N ILE A 167 3.38 -11.16 -22.05
CA ILE A 167 2.67 -11.20 -23.35
C ILE A 167 2.07 -12.60 -23.60
N SER A 168 2.65 -13.67 -23.03
CA SER A 168 2.26 -15.06 -23.28
C SER A 168 1.46 -15.73 -22.15
N SER A 169 1.45 -15.17 -20.93
CA SER A 169 0.75 -15.75 -19.79
C SER A 169 -0.76 -15.61 -19.95
N THR A 170 -1.45 -16.75 -19.94
CA THR A 170 -2.86 -16.85 -19.55
C THR A 170 -3.09 -16.00 -18.30
N HIS A 171 -3.93 -14.97 -18.42
CA HIS A 171 -4.23 -13.99 -17.38
C HIS A 171 -4.59 -14.68 -16.05
N ASN A 172 -3.72 -14.56 -15.04
CA ASN A 172 -3.90 -15.10 -13.69
C ASN A 172 -3.96 -13.95 -12.66
N ASN A 173 -4.32 -14.24 -11.42
CA ASN A 173 -4.52 -13.20 -10.40
C ASN A 173 -3.23 -12.41 -10.11
N ILE A 174 -2.08 -13.08 -10.11
CA ILE A 174 -0.77 -12.46 -9.86
C ILE A 174 -0.43 -11.42 -10.93
N THR A 175 -0.62 -11.77 -12.20
CA THR A 175 -0.36 -10.84 -13.32
C THR A 175 -1.33 -9.67 -13.32
N ALA A 176 -2.61 -9.89 -12.99
CA ALA A 176 -3.61 -8.84 -12.80
C ALA A 176 -3.25 -7.87 -11.64
N PHE A 177 -2.71 -8.41 -10.54
CA PHE A 177 -2.17 -7.59 -9.45
C PHE A 177 -0.98 -6.73 -9.92
N TRP A 178 -0.05 -7.28 -10.69
CA TRP A 178 1.10 -6.50 -11.18
C TRP A 178 0.72 -5.37 -12.12
N GLU A 179 -0.27 -5.59 -13.00
CA GLU A 179 -0.83 -4.52 -13.84
C GLU A 179 -1.48 -3.42 -13.00
N THR A 180 -2.23 -3.82 -11.96
CA THR A 180 -2.82 -2.89 -11.01
C THR A 180 -1.75 -2.10 -10.25
N PHE A 181 -0.70 -2.78 -9.78
CA PHE A 181 0.43 -2.17 -9.08
C PHE A 181 1.19 -1.17 -9.96
N GLU A 182 1.45 -1.52 -11.23
CA GLU A 182 2.11 -0.61 -12.17
C GLU A 182 1.30 0.67 -12.40
N SER A 183 -0.03 0.57 -12.50
CA SER A 183 -0.90 1.74 -12.58
C SER A 183 -0.89 2.54 -11.28
N PHE A 184 -1.07 1.87 -10.15
CA PHE A 184 -1.10 2.45 -8.80
C PHE A 184 0.16 3.26 -8.50
N ILE A 185 1.34 2.66 -8.66
CA ILE A 185 2.60 3.25 -8.21
C ILE A 185 2.96 4.53 -8.99
N THR A 186 2.51 4.67 -10.23
CA THR A 186 2.80 5.86 -11.07
C THR A 186 2.15 7.14 -10.57
N HIS A 187 1.13 7.04 -9.71
CA HIS A 187 0.51 8.19 -9.05
C HIS A 187 1.46 8.87 -8.06
N TYR A 188 2.48 8.15 -7.59
CA TYR A 188 3.42 8.60 -6.58
C TYR A 188 4.79 8.84 -7.20
N LYS A 189 5.25 10.09 -7.16
CA LYS A 189 6.54 10.49 -7.72
C LYS A 189 7.60 10.53 -6.62
N GLY A 190 8.70 9.80 -6.81
CA GLY A 190 9.87 9.88 -5.93
C GLY A 190 9.63 9.30 -4.53
N ILE A 191 9.03 8.11 -4.48
CA ILE A 191 8.86 7.38 -3.22
C ILE A 191 10.23 7.08 -2.62
N LYS A 192 10.43 7.40 -1.34
CA LYS A 192 11.64 7.00 -0.62
C LYS A 192 11.71 5.47 -0.55
N ASP A 193 12.89 4.92 -0.76
CA ASP A 193 13.11 3.46 -0.76
C ASP A 193 12.55 2.76 0.49
N GLU A 194 12.75 3.36 1.66
CA GLU A 194 12.25 2.88 2.95
C GLU A 194 10.72 2.78 3.01
N MET A 195 10.01 3.62 2.25
CA MET A 195 8.55 3.66 2.21
C MET A 195 7.96 2.73 1.17
N PHE A 196 8.76 2.22 0.22
CA PHE A 196 8.26 1.43 -0.91
C PHE A 196 7.42 0.23 -0.45
N GLY A 197 7.86 -0.47 0.61
CA GLY A 197 7.11 -1.60 1.18
C GLY A 197 5.69 -1.23 1.63
N TYR A 198 5.50 -0.03 2.19
CA TYR A 198 4.17 0.44 2.59
C TYR A 198 3.28 0.79 1.40
N PHE A 199 3.84 1.27 0.30
CA PHE A 199 3.07 1.50 -0.93
C PHE A 199 2.69 0.17 -1.60
N LEU A 200 3.59 -0.81 -1.59
CA LEU A 200 3.28 -2.17 -2.06
C LEU A 200 2.13 -2.77 -1.23
N LYS A 201 2.19 -2.65 0.10
CA LYS A 201 1.13 -3.11 1.01
C LYS A 201 -0.18 -2.32 0.90
N GLU A 202 -0.12 -1.01 0.61
CA GLU A 202 -1.34 -0.24 0.28
C GLU A 202 -2.02 -0.81 -0.98
N CYS A 203 -1.24 -1.13 -2.01
CA CYS A 203 -1.78 -1.69 -3.25
C CYS A 203 -2.35 -3.09 -3.02
N GLU A 204 -1.63 -3.97 -2.32
CA GLU A 204 -2.10 -5.30 -1.91
C GLU A 204 -3.44 -5.21 -1.17
N PHE A 205 -3.49 -4.39 -0.12
CA PHE A 205 -4.69 -4.18 0.67
C PHE A 205 -5.87 -3.71 -0.19
N LYS A 206 -5.66 -2.74 -1.08
CA LYS A 206 -6.72 -2.22 -1.95
C LYS A 206 -7.11 -3.19 -3.07
N TYR A 207 -6.23 -4.11 -3.45
CA TYR A 207 -6.51 -5.14 -4.44
C TYR A 207 -7.41 -6.23 -3.86
N ASN A 208 -7.13 -6.65 -2.63
CA ASN A 208 -7.86 -7.74 -1.96
C ASN A 208 -9.24 -7.34 -1.42
N HIS A 209 -9.56 -6.05 -1.36
CA HIS A 209 -10.77 -5.55 -0.71
C HIS A 209 -11.56 -4.60 -1.60
N THR A 210 -12.88 -4.70 -1.51
CA THR A 210 -13.75 -3.64 -1.99
C THR A 210 -13.51 -2.36 -1.20
N LYS A 211 -13.91 -1.21 -1.74
CA LYS A 211 -13.77 0.09 -1.05
C LYS A 211 -14.51 0.11 0.30
N GLU A 212 -15.66 -0.54 0.39
CA GLU A 212 -16.48 -0.58 1.61
C GLU A 212 -15.81 -1.42 2.70
N GLU A 213 -15.27 -2.59 2.34
CA GLU A 213 -14.48 -3.43 3.24
C GLU A 213 -13.20 -2.71 3.68
N ALA A 214 -12.47 -2.12 2.73
CA ALA A 214 -11.25 -1.38 3.01
C ALA A 214 -11.47 -0.23 3.99
N TYR A 215 -12.55 0.54 3.80
CA TYR A 215 -12.95 1.61 4.73
C TYR A 215 -13.24 1.06 6.12
N THR A 216 -14.03 -0.01 6.21
CA THR A 216 -14.45 -0.61 7.47
C THR A 216 -13.26 -1.20 8.25
N LEU A 217 -12.37 -1.91 7.56
CA LEU A 217 -11.16 -2.50 8.15
C LEU A 217 -10.22 -1.42 8.69
N LEU A 218 -9.91 -0.39 7.89
CA LEU A 218 -9.05 0.71 8.32
C LEU A 218 -9.69 1.53 9.44
N GLN A 219 -11.00 1.78 9.40
CA GLN A 219 -11.70 2.50 10.46
C GLN A 219 -11.60 1.72 11.77
N LYS A 220 -11.87 0.41 11.72
CA LYS A 220 -11.76 -0.45 12.89
C LYS A 220 -10.34 -0.46 13.44
N GLU A 221 -9.32 -0.63 12.60
CA GLU A 221 -7.93 -0.70 13.03
C GLU A 221 -7.41 0.64 13.58
N TYR A 222 -7.78 1.76 12.96
CA TYR A 222 -7.36 3.10 13.41
C TYR A 222 -7.95 3.48 14.77
N PHE A 223 -9.17 3.02 15.08
CA PHE A 223 -9.88 3.32 16.32
C PHE A 223 -9.97 2.13 17.28
N GLN A 224 -9.04 1.17 17.24
CA GLN A 224 -8.97 0.15 18.31
C GLN A 224 -8.56 0.79 19.65
#